data_AF-A0A950KDZ7-F1
#
_entry.id   AF-A0A950KDZ7-F1
#
_cell.length_a   1.000
_cell.length_b   1.000
_cell.length_c   1.000
_cell.angle_alpha   90.00
_cell.angle_beta   90.00
_cell.angle_gamma   90.00
#
_symmetry.space_group_name_H-M   'P 1'
#
loop_
_entity.id
_entity.type
_entity.pdbx_description
1 polymer ?
#
loop_
_entity_poly.entity_id
_entity_poly.type
_entity_poly.pdbx_seq_one_letter_code
_entity_poly.pdbx_strand_id
1 'polypeptide(L)' 'MSETDDGNGDLDALIEVGTRILGLPIAPEWREAIRLHLAISLAHARAVAGFALPDDTDPAPVFAA' A
#
# COMPACT_ATOMS: atom_id res chain seq x y z
N MET A 1 -19.63 -14.81 -15.51
CA MET A 1 -18.64 -13.78 -15.90
C MET A 1 -18.71 -12.76 -14.77
N SER A 2 -17.89 -12.95 -13.73
CA SER A 2 -18.02 -12.18 -12.48
C SER A 2 -17.80 -10.70 -12.73
N GLU A 3 -18.91 -9.99 -12.61
CA GLU A 3 -19.09 -8.67 -12.01
C GLU A 3 -17.84 -8.15 -11.29
N THR A 4 -17.26 -7.09 -11.87
CA THR A 4 -16.50 -6.02 -11.21
C THR A 4 -16.07 -6.29 -9.77
N ASP A 5 -14.91 -6.92 -9.62
CA ASP A 5 -14.05 -6.70 -8.46
C ASP A 5 -13.46 -5.29 -8.62
N ASP A 6 -14.26 -4.31 -8.22
CA ASP A 6 -13.87 -2.91 -8.18
C ASP A 6 -12.65 -2.78 -7.27
N GLY A 7 -11.63 -1.98 -7.63
CA GLY A 7 -10.37 -1.85 -6.88
C GLY A 7 -10.48 -1.50 -5.39
N ASN A 8 -11.70 -1.34 -4.86
CA ASN A 8 -12.06 -1.32 -3.45
C ASN A 8 -11.90 -2.69 -2.74
N GLY A 9 -12.22 -3.80 -3.42
CA GLY A 9 -12.16 -5.16 -2.86
C GLY A 9 -10.74 -5.59 -2.50
N ASP A 10 -9.79 -5.35 -3.41
CA ASP A 10 -8.36 -5.58 -3.19
C ASP A 10 -7.81 -4.76 -2.00
N LEU A 11 -8.23 -3.51 -1.87
CA LEU A 11 -7.80 -2.67 -0.75
C LEU A 11 -8.37 -3.15 0.57
N ASP A 12 -9.62 -3.61 0.60
CA ASP A 12 -10.22 -4.19 1.80
C ASP A 12 -9.50 -5.47 2.25
N ALA A 13 -9.11 -6.33 1.30
CA ALA A 13 -8.30 -7.50 1.58
C ALA A 13 -6.92 -7.14 2.15
N LEU A 14 -6.25 -6.13 1.57
CA LEU A 14 -4.98 -5.61 2.08
C LEU A 14 -5.11 -5.07 3.51
N ILE A 15 -6.16 -4.30 3.78
CA ILE A 15 -6.43 -3.76 5.13
C ILE A 15 -6.66 -4.91 6.11
N GLU A 16 -7.50 -5.88 5.78
CA GLU A 16 -7.82 -7.00 6.67
C GLU A 16 -6.57 -7.84 7.01
N VAL A 17 -5.83 -8.27 5.99
CA VAL A 17 -4.65 -9.12 6.19
C VAL A 17 -3.53 -8.33 6.88
N GLY A 18 -3.26 -7.09 6.45
CA GLY A 18 -2.21 -6.26 7.03
C GLY A 18 -2.45 -5.95 8.50
N THR A 19 -3.68 -5.55 8.86
CA THR A 19 -4.03 -5.25 10.25
C THR A 19 -3.98 -6.49 11.15
N ARG A 20 -4.40 -7.66 10.64
CA ARG A 20 -4.28 -8.94 11.35
C ARG A 20 -2.83 -9.32 11.61
N ILE A 21 -1.98 -9.27 10.59
CA ILE A 21 -0.55 -9.66 10.70
C ILE A 21 0.19 -8.72 11.66
N LEU A 22 -0.10 -7.43 11.61
CA LEU A 22 0.55 -6.42 12.44
C LEU A 22 -0.08 -6.26 13.83
N GLY A 23 -1.20 -6.94 14.11
CA GLY A 23 -1.91 -6.82 15.39
C GLY A 23 -2.49 -5.42 15.63
N LEU A 24 -2.91 -4.72 14.58
CA LEU A 24 -3.42 -3.35 14.65
C LEU A 24 -4.96 -3.37 14.75
N PRO A 25 -5.54 -3.06 15.92
CA PRO A 25 -7.00 -2.93 16.03
C PRO A 25 -7.45 -1.66 15.31
N ILE A 26 -8.36 -1.82 14.34
CA ILE A 26 -8.96 -0.71 13.59
C ILE A 26 -10.43 -0.61 13.95
N ALA A 27 -10.85 0.56 14.42
CA ALA A 27 -12.26 0.82 14.66
C ALA A 27 -13.02 0.97 13.32
N PRO A 28 -14.24 0.42 13.18
CA PRO A 28 -14.94 0.31 11.89
C PRO A 28 -15.09 1.64 11.14
N GLU A 29 -15.29 2.74 11.87
CA GLU A 29 -15.46 4.09 11.34
C GLU A 29 -14.21 4.63 10.62
N TRP A 30 -13.03 4.03 10.83
CA TRP A 30 -11.78 4.41 10.16
C TRP A 30 -11.57 3.72 8.81
N ARG A 31 -12.35 2.67 8.49
CA ARG A 31 -12.11 1.83 7.30
C ARG A 31 -12.11 2.64 6.00
N GLU A 32 -13.08 3.55 5.85
CA GLU A 32 -13.19 4.37 4.64
C GLU A 32 -11.97 5.29 4.47
N ALA A 33 -11.55 5.95 5.55
CA ALA A 33 -10.40 6.86 5.53
C ALA A 33 -9.09 6.10 5.22
N ILE A 34 -8.90 4.93 5.81
CA ILE A 34 -7.74 4.07 5.54
C ILE A 34 -7.72 3.66 4.06
N ARG A 35 -8.87 3.25 3.52
CA ARG A 35 -8.97 2.85 2.12
C ARG A 35 -8.61 3.99 1.17
N LEU A 36 -9.15 5.19 1.41
CA LEU A 36 -8.85 6.38 0.64
C LEU A 36 -7.34 6.69 0.67
N HIS A 37 -6.72 6.67 1.86
CA HIS A 37 -5.29 6.93 2.00
C HIS A 37 -4.44 5.88 1.27
N LEU A 38 -4.78 4.59 1.40
CA LEU A 38 -4.08 3.53 0.68
C LEU A 38 -4.18 3.68 -0.84
N ALA A 39 -5.36 4.01 -1.37
CA ALA A 39 -5.55 4.25 -2.80
C ALA A 39 -4.62 5.37 -3.31
N ILE A 40 -4.54 6.48 -2.58
CA ILE A 40 -3.67 7.63 -2.91
C ILE A 40 -2.19 7.23 -2.81
N SER A 41 -1.78 6.57 -1.72
CA SER A 41 -0.39 6.12 -1.54
C SER A 41 0.04 5.15 -2.63
N LEU A 42 -0.84 4.22 -3.05
CA LEU A 42 -0.56 3.26 -4.12
C LEU A 42 -0.51 3.91 -5.51
N ALA A 43 -1.24 5.01 -5.72
CA ALA A 43 -1.10 5.81 -6.93
C ALA A 43 0.28 6.49 -7.00
N HIS A 44 0.75 7.07 -5.89
CA HIS A 44 2.11 7.61 -5.81
C HIS A 44 3.19 6.53 -5.94
N ALA A 45 3.00 5.38 -5.30
CA ALA A 45 3.92 4.26 -5.41
C ALA A 45 4.06 3.78 -6.86
N ARG A 46 2.96 3.75 -7.63
CA ARG A 46 3.00 3.44 -9.07
C ARG A 46 3.85 4.42 -9.87
N ALA A 47 3.79 5.72 -9.55
CA ALA A 47 4.65 6.72 -10.20
C ALA A 47 6.13 6.46 -9.89
N VAL A 48 6.46 6.08 -8.65
CA VAL A 48 7.84 5.75 -8.24
C VAL A 48 8.32 4.41 -8.82
N ALA A 49 7.47 3.39 -8.85
CA ALA A 49 7.80 2.08 -9.42
C ALA A 49 8.05 2.12 -10.94
N GLY A 50 7.63 3.20 -11.61
CA GLY A 50 7.89 3.42 -13.04
C GLY A 50 9.32 3.84 -13.37
N PHE A 51 10.14 4.24 -12.39
CA PHE A 51 11.55 4.56 -12.63
C PHE A 51 12.38 3.27 -12.73
N ALA A 52 13.23 3.16 -13.76
CA ALA A 52 14.17 2.06 -13.86
C ALA A 52 15.19 2.15 -12.71
N LEU A 53 15.28 1.09 -11.91
CA LEU A 53 16.20 0.99 -10.78
C LEU A 53 17.24 -0.10 -11.08
N PRO A 54 18.49 0.27 -11.41
CA PRO A 54 19.59 -0.69 -11.53
C PRO A 54 19.82 -1.46 -10.23
N ASP A 55 20.17 -2.75 -10.32
CA ASP A 55 20.42 -3.61 -9.16
C ASP A 55 21.61 -3.14 -8.31
N ASP A 56 22.55 -2.42 -8.90
CA ASP A 56 23.73 -1.83 -8.23
C ASP A 56 23.45 -0.46 -7.60
N THR A 57 22.18 -0.02 -7.58
CA THR A 57 21.79 1.24 -6.92
C THR A 57 21.77 1.06 -5.40
N ASP A 58 22.65 1.78 -4.71
CA ASP A 58 22.62 1.83 -3.26
C ASP A 58 21.40 2.62 -2.73
N PRO A 59 20.76 2.19 -1.62
CA PRO A 59 19.75 2.97 -0.96
C PRO A 59 20.35 4.25 -0.36
N ALA A 60 19.67 5.37 -0.50
CA ALA A 60 20.00 6.57 0.26
C ALA A 60 19.59 6.40 1.75
N PRO A 61 20.24 7.04 2.74
CA PRO A 61 21.60 7.60 2.79
C PRO A 61 22.63 6.60 3.38
N VAL A 62 23.88 6.67 2.91
CA VAL A 62 25.00 5.86 3.44
C VAL A 62 25.54 6.52 4.72
N PHE A 63 25.46 5.81 5.85
CA PHE A 63 26.15 6.22 7.07
C PHE A 63 27.68 6.07 6.87
N ALA A 64 28.42 7.18 6.92
CA ALA A 64 29.88 7.18 6.96
C ALA A 64 30.35 7.42 8.40
N ALA A 65 31.24 6.56 8.90
CA ALA A 65 31.81 6.61 10.25
C ALA A 65 32.87 7.71 10.41
#